data_AF-A0A532D8A8-F1
#
_entry.id   AF-A0A532D8A8-F1
#
_cell.length_a   1.000
_cell.length_b   1.000
_cell.length_c   1.000
_cell.angle_alpha   90.00
_cell.angle_beta   90.00
_cell.angle_gamma   90.00
#
_symmetry.space_group_name_H-M   'P 1'
#
loop_
_entity.id
_entity.type
_entity.pdbx_description
1 polymer ?
#
loop_
_entity_poly.entity_id
_entity_poly.type
_entity_poly.pdbx_seq_one_letter_code
_entity_poly.pdbx_strand_id
1 'polypeptide(L)'
;MSLELLGRLQQELTITTSAVYETILAVAERANRKAQVVRLHTQASGLLSQIDQVHGELGRQIVTFCAKRPSLSHESALPSQELGDLLGQATDRVQHLKRTLLSVDNHIREIKLETIHHELLTLQQDLSLRAAAIERFPVANGSPIQGKMLADISWPVSVRLVTVLRGPFLVPPDNALQLRLNDILIMIGLQEDLALVATEFIQPRSAKSA
;
A
#
# COMPACT_ATOMS: atom_id res chain seq x y z
N MET A 1 43.22 18.26 27.25
CA MET A 1 42.96 17.96 25.82
C MET A 1 42.65 16.49 25.54
N SER A 2 43.21 15.49 26.25
CA SER A 2 42.88 14.07 26.00
C SER A 2 41.49 13.62 26.48
N LEU A 3 40.98 14.19 27.59
CA LEU A 3 39.68 13.82 28.17
C LEU A 3 38.48 14.30 27.32
N GLU A 4 38.61 15.42 26.60
CA GLU A 4 37.56 15.92 25.70
C GLU A 4 37.44 15.08 24.42
N LEU A 5 38.56 14.54 23.91
CA LEU A 5 38.56 13.63 22.76
C LEU A 5 37.99 12.26 23.12
N LEU A 6 38.28 11.74 24.32
CA LEU A 6 37.67 10.49 24.82
C LEU A 6 36.16 10.64 25.03
N GLY A 7 35.72 11.77 25.59
CA GLY A 7 34.31 12.09 25.78
C GLY A 7 33.56 12.20 24.46
N ARG A 8 34.14 12.85 23.44
CA ARG A 8 33.57 12.92 22.09
C ARG A 8 33.53 11.57 21.39
N LEU A 9 34.61 10.78 21.46
CA LEU A 9 34.64 9.42 20.92
C LEU A 9 33.59 8.52 21.56
N GLN A 10 33.44 8.58 22.89
CA GLN A 10 32.42 7.81 23.60
C GLN A 10 31.00 8.24 23.20
N GLN A 11 30.78 9.55 23.04
CA GLN A 11 29.49 10.09 22.64
C GLN A 11 29.14 9.72 21.19
N GLU A 12 30.09 9.83 20.25
CA GLU A 12 29.90 9.38 18.87
C GLU A 12 29.72 7.85 18.77
N LEU A 13 30.46 7.05 19.55
CA LEU A 13 30.25 5.59 19.58
C LEU A 13 28.86 5.22 20.13
N THR A 14 28.39 5.95 21.16
CA THR A 14 27.08 5.70 21.76
C THR A 14 25.97 6.06 20.78
N ILE A 15 26.09 7.18 20.06
CA ILE A 15 25.17 7.59 19.00
C ILE A 15 25.16 6.56 17.87
N THR A 16 26.34 6.09 17.44
CA THR A 16 26.46 5.11 16.36
C THR A 16 25.89 3.75 16.77
N THR A 17 26.12 3.30 18.00
CA THR A 17 25.59 2.03 18.51
C THR A 17 24.07 2.09 18.68
N SER A 18 23.53 3.22 19.15
CA SER A 18 22.09 3.45 19.23
C SER A 18 21.44 3.43 17.84
N ALA A 19 22.04 4.10 16.85
CA ALA A 19 21.53 4.10 15.48
C ALA A 19 21.53 2.69 14.85
N VAL A 20 22.57 1.88 15.12
CA VAL A 20 22.63 0.48 14.67
C VAL A 20 21.54 -0.36 15.33
N TYR A 21 21.33 -0.20 16.64
CA TYR A 21 20.27 -0.90 17.38
C TYR A 21 18.87 -0.59 16.81
N GLU A 22 18.56 0.68 16.61
CA GLU A 22 17.28 1.12 16.01
C GLU A 22 17.09 0.55 14.61
N THR A 23 18.16 0.51 13.81
CA THR A 23 18.10 -0.08 12.46
C THR A 23 17.79 -1.58 12.52
N ILE A 24 18.45 -2.32 13.41
CA ILE A 24 18.22 -3.76 13.59
C ILE A 24 16.79 -4.00 14.06
N LEU A 25 16.30 -3.21 15.02
CA LEU A 25 14.94 -3.32 15.54
C LEU A 25 13.91 -3.06 14.43
N ALA A 26 14.07 -1.98 13.66
CA ALA A 26 13.19 -1.65 12.55
C ALA A 26 13.16 -2.76 11.47
N VAL A 27 14.33 -3.33 11.14
CA VAL A 27 14.43 -4.47 10.20
C VAL A 27 13.73 -5.70 10.77
N ALA A 28 13.92 -6.01 12.05
CA ALA A 28 13.30 -7.15 12.71
C ALA A 28 11.77 -7.01 12.77
N GLU A 29 11.26 -5.84 13.13
CA GLU A 29 9.82 -5.55 13.10
C GLU A 29 9.23 -5.71 11.70
N ARG A 30 9.90 -5.13 10.69
CA ARG A 30 9.48 -5.24 9.28
C ARG A 30 9.48 -6.69 8.80
N ALA A 31 10.50 -7.46 9.16
CA ALA A 31 10.58 -8.88 8.84
C ALA A 31 9.47 -9.68 9.52
N ASN A 32 9.19 -9.40 10.79
CA ASN A 32 8.13 -10.05 11.56
C ASN A 32 6.74 -9.78 10.95
N ARG A 33 6.41 -8.52 10.64
CA ARG A 33 5.16 -8.13 9.98
C ARG A 33 5.02 -8.82 8.62
N LYS A 34 6.10 -8.88 7.82
CA LYS A 34 6.09 -9.58 6.52
C LYS A 34 5.89 -11.09 6.67
N ALA A 35 6.54 -11.72 7.64
CA ALA A 35 6.36 -13.14 7.94
C ALA A 35 4.91 -13.45 8.37
N GLN A 36 4.30 -12.59 9.19
CA GLN A 36 2.90 -12.71 9.59
C GLN A 36 1.95 -12.63 8.38
N VAL A 37 2.14 -11.65 7.49
CA VAL A 37 1.37 -11.52 6.25
C VAL A 37 1.53 -12.76 5.35
N VAL A 38 2.75 -13.29 5.21
CA VAL A 38 2.99 -14.52 4.44
C VAL A 38 2.26 -15.71 5.04
N ARG A 39 2.29 -15.88 6.37
CA ARG A 39 1.56 -16.95 7.06
C ARG A 39 0.06 -16.88 6.80
N LEU A 40 -0.52 -15.68 6.87
CA LEU A 40 -1.93 -15.45 6.57
C LEU A 40 -2.26 -15.74 5.10
N HIS A 41 -1.41 -15.37 4.15
CA HIS A 41 -1.59 -15.73 2.74
C HIS A 41 -1.52 -17.24 2.50
N THR A 42 -0.62 -17.95 3.18
CA THR A 42 -0.58 -19.42 3.14
C THR A 42 -1.86 -20.02 3.72
N GLN A 43 -2.38 -19.48 4.81
CA GLN A 43 -3.66 -19.89 5.38
C GLN A 43 -4.83 -19.65 4.41
N ALA A 44 -4.91 -18.47 3.78
CA ALA A 44 -5.91 -18.15 2.76
C ALA A 44 -5.85 -19.12 1.57
N SER A 45 -4.64 -19.42 1.09
CA SER A 45 -4.42 -20.40 0.00
C SER A 45 -4.89 -21.80 0.40
N GLY A 46 -4.63 -22.21 1.65
CA GLY A 46 -5.14 -23.47 2.20
C GLY A 46 -6.66 -23.52 2.26
N LEU A 47 -7.32 -22.43 2.67
CA LEU A 47 -8.78 -22.35 2.70
C LEU A 47 -9.41 -22.42 1.30
N LEU A 48 -8.80 -21.76 0.31
CA LEU A 48 -9.23 -21.85 -1.09
C LEU A 48 -9.11 -23.29 -1.61
N SER A 49 -7.97 -23.95 -1.36
CA SER A 49 -7.79 -25.35 -1.73
C SER A 49 -8.83 -26.27 -1.08
N GLN A 50 -9.23 -25.99 0.16
CA GLN A 50 -10.30 -26.76 0.83
C GLN A 50 -11.68 -26.51 0.20
N ILE A 51 -11.97 -25.28 -0.23
CA ILE A 51 -13.21 -24.97 -0.96
C ILE A 51 -13.26 -25.77 -2.27
N ASP A 52 -12.16 -25.78 -3.03
CA ASP A 52 -12.07 -26.55 -4.28
C ASP A 52 -12.21 -28.05 -4.03
N GLN A 53 -11.61 -28.56 -2.95
CA GLN A 53 -11.77 -29.97 -2.55
C GLN A 53 -13.22 -30.30 -2.22
N VAL A 54 -13.94 -29.43 -1.50
CA VAL A 54 -15.36 -29.63 -1.18
C VAL A 54 -16.21 -29.63 -2.45
N HIS A 55 -15.98 -28.70 -3.38
CA HIS A 55 -16.67 -28.71 -4.68
C HIS A 55 -16.37 -29.98 -5.49
N GLY A 56 -15.11 -30.41 -5.54
CA GLY A 56 -14.71 -31.62 -6.25
C GLY A 56 -15.32 -32.89 -5.65
N GLU A 57 -15.38 -32.98 -4.31
CA GLU A 57 -16.03 -34.10 -3.61
C GLU A 57 -17.54 -34.11 -3.84
N LEU A 58 -18.20 -32.95 -3.72
CA LEU A 58 -19.62 -32.81 -4.05
C LEU A 58 -19.91 -33.29 -5.48
N GLY A 59 -19.10 -32.86 -6.45
CA GLY A 59 -19.24 -33.30 -7.85
C GLY A 59 -19.13 -34.82 -8.01
N ARG A 60 -18.15 -35.45 -7.35
CA ARG A 60 -18.00 -36.92 -7.36
C ARG A 60 -19.21 -37.62 -6.74
N GLN A 61 -19.72 -37.10 -5.63
CA GLN A 61 -20.88 -37.66 -4.94
C GLN A 61 -22.12 -37.55 -5.83
N ILE A 62 -22.39 -36.40 -6.43
CA ILE A 62 -23.52 -36.20 -7.36
C ILE A 62 -23.47 -37.20 -8.52
N VAL A 63 -22.31 -37.35 -9.17
CA VAL A 63 -22.13 -38.33 -10.27
C VAL A 63 -22.42 -39.75 -9.80
N THR A 64 -21.94 -40.12 -8.61
CA THR A 64 -22.18 -41.43 -8.01
C THR A 64 -23.67 -41.66 -7.71
N PHE A 65 -24.37 -40.65 -7.21
CA PHE A 65 -25.82 -40.70 -6.98
C PHE A 65 -26.59 -40.86 -8.30
N CYS A 66 -26.21 -40.12 -9.35
CA CYS A 66 -26.84 -40.23 -10.67
C CYS A 66 -26.59 -41.61 -11.32
N ALA A 67 -25.39 -42.18 -11.17
CA ALA A 67 -25.03 -43.48 -11.73
C ALA A 67 -25.77 -44.66 -11.06
N LYS A 68 -26.17 -44.52 -9.79
CA LYS A 68 -26.93 -45.55 -9.05
C LYS A 68 -28.43 -45.57 -9.35
N ARG A 69 -28.94 -44.63 -10.16
CA ARG A 69 -30.37 -44.55 -10.50
C ARG A 69 -30.71 -45.60 -11.58
N PRO A 70 -31.56 -46.61 -11.31
CA PRO A 70 -31.93 -47.59 -12.33
C PRO A 70 -32.78 -46.93 -13.42
N SER A 71 -32.56 -47.31 -14.68
CA SER A 71 -33.15 -46.64 -15.85
C SER A 71 -34.63 -46.92 -16.09
N LEU A 72 -35.27 -47.83 -15.35
CA LEU A 72 -36.62 -48.30 -15.68
C LEU A 72 -37.36 -48.79 -14.43
N SER A 73 -37.94 -47.88 -13.63
CA SER A 73 -39.04 -48.19 -12.69
C SER A 73 -39.67 -46.88 -12.19
N HIS A 74 -40.89 -46.59 -12.65
CA HIS A 74 -41.77 -45.58 -12.06
C HIS A 74 -42.20 -46.09 -10.68
N GLU A 75 -41.46 -45.72 -9.62
CA GLU A 75 -41.84 -45.69 -8.19
C GLU A 75 -40.59 -45.89 -7.33
N SER A 76 -39.82 -44.83 -7.13
CA SER A 76 -38.83 -44.73 -6.05
C SER A 76 -38.63 -43.25 -5.74
N ALA A 77 -39.67 -42.65 -5.16
CA ALA A 77 -39.59 -41.35 -4.53
C ALA A 77 -39.01 -41.57 -3.13
N LEU A 78 -37.68 -41.48 -2.97
CA LEU A 78 -36.97 -41.35 -1.67
C LEU A 78 -35.46 -40.96 -1.74
N PRO A 79 -34.72 -40.87 -2.88
CA PRO A 79 -33.31 -40.45 -2.85
C PRO A 79 -33.08 -38.92 -2.88
N SER A 80 -34.14 -38.09 -2.87
CA SER A 80 -34.00 -36.62 -2.94
C SER A 80 -33.57 -35.98 -1.62
N GLN A 81 -33.89 -36.61 -0.49
CA GLN A 81 -33.62 -36.04 0.83
C GLN A 81 -32.15 -36.22 1.22
N GLU A 82 -31.55 -37.40 0.96
CA GLU A 82 -30.12 -37.65 1.18
C GLU A 82 -29.23 -36.73 0.33
N LEU A 83 -29.60 -36.49 -0.94
CA LEU A 83 -28.89 -35.54 -1.80
C LEU A 83 -29.05 -34.10 -1.29
N GLY A 84 -30.24 -33.75 -0.81
CA GLY A 84 -30.52 -32.44 -0.19
C GLY A 84 -29.68 -32.21 1.06
N ASP A 85 -29.55 -33.20 1.94
CA ASP A 85 -28.75 -33.14 3.15
C ASP A 85 -27.26 -33.01 2.84
N LEU A 86 -26.76 -33.75 1.83
CA LEU A 86 -25.37 -33.64 1.36
C LEU A 86 -25.07 -32.27 0.75
N LEU A 87 -25.99 -31.73 -0.08
CA LEU A 87 -25.86 -30.38 -0.63
C LEU A 87 -25.90 -29.33 0.48
N GLY A 88 -26.77 -29.50 1.47
CA GLY A 88 -26.86 -28.63 2.64
C GLY A 88 -25.55 -28.60 3.43
N GLN A 89 -25.02 -29.77 3.80
CA GLN A 89 -23.76 -29.90 4.53
C GLN A 89 -22.58 -29.31 3.76
N ALA A 90 -22.48 -29.58 2.46
CA ALA A 90 -21.42 -29.02 1.63
C ALA A 90 -21.55 -27.50 1.49
N THR A 91 -22.77 -26.98 1.36
CA THR A 91 -23.04 -25.53 1.31
C THR A 91 -22.63 -24.86 2.62
N ASP A 92 -23.02 -25.42 3.76
CA ASP A 92 -22.65 -24.89 5.09
C ASP A 92 -21.15 -24.88 5.29
N ARG A 93 -20.47 -25.96 4.86
CA ARG A 93 -19.00 -26.07 4.93
C ARG A 93 -18.32 -25.03 4.03
N VAL A 94 -18.77 -24.85 2.79
CA VAL A 94 -18.23 -23.83 1.89
C VAL A 94 -18.49 -22.43 2.43
N GLN A 95 -19.69 -22.17 2.98
CA GLN A 95 -20.00 -20.87 3.59
C GLN A 95 -19.10 -20.59 4.79
N HIS A 96 -18.87 -21.59 5.66
CA HIS A 96 -17.95 -21.46 6.77
C HIS A 96 -16.53 -21.13 6.29
N LEU A 97 -16.00 -21.88 5.33
CA LEU A 97 -14.67 -21.63 4.75
C LEU A 97 -14.57 -20.23 4.12
N LYS A 98 -15.60 -19.77 3.40
CA LYS A 98 -15.65 -18.41 2.84
C LYS A 98 -15.65 -17.33 3.92
N ARG A 99 -16.41 -17.50 5.02
CA ARG A 99 -16.38 -16.55 6.15
C ARG A 99 -15.00 -16.49 6.78
N THR A 100 -14.35 -17.64 6.97
CA THR A 100 -12.99 -17.71 7.50
C THR A 100 -11.98 -17.04 6.55
N LEU A 101 -12.11 -17.24 5.24
CA LEU A 101 -11.26 -16.57 4.25
C LEU A 101 -11.39 -15.05 4.32
N LEU A 102 -12.62 -14.52 4.36
CA LEU A 102 -12.86 -13.08 4.52
C LEU A 102 -12.25 -12.52 5.80
N SER A 103 -12.30 -13.28 6.90
CA SER A 103 -11.64 -12.91 8.15
C SER A 103 -10.12 -12.81 7.98
N VAL A 104 -9.49 -13.79 7.34
CA VAL A 104 -8.04 -13.78 7.07
C VAL A 104 -7.67 -12.59 6.17
N ASP A 105 -8.43 -12.31 5.12
CA ASP A 105 -8.19 -11.16 4.23
C ASP A 105 -8.29 -9.83 4.98
N ASN A 106 -9.25 -9.69 5.90
CA ASN A 106 -9.38 -8.52 6.76
C ASN A 106 -8.16 -8.33 7.67
N HIS A 107 -7.65 -9.41 8.28
CA HIS A 107 -6.43 -9.35 9.11
C HIS A 107 -5.21 -8.92 8.29
N ILE A 108 -5.06 -9.43 7.05
CA ILE A 108 -3.97 -9.01 6.16
C ILE A 108 -4.07 -7.51 5.87
N ARG A 109 -5.28 -7.01 5.59
CA ARG A 109 -5.51 -5.60 5.32
C ARG A 109 -5.20 -4.73 6.54
N GLU A 110 -5.59 -5.15 7.73
CA GLU A 110 -5.33 -4.43 8.97
C GLU A 110 -3.83 -4.28 9.23
N ILE A 111 -3.06 -5.38 9.16
CA ILE A 111 -1.60 -5.35 9.34
C ILE A 111 -0.94 -4.43 8.30
N LYS A 112 -1.41 -4.45 7.04
CA LYS A 112 -0.89 -3.56 6.00
C LYS A 112 -1.16 -2.08 6.32
N LEU A 113 -2.37 -1.75 6.78
CA LEU A 113 -2.73 -0.38 7.15
C LEU A 113 -1.94 0.10 8.37
N GLU A 114 -1.77 -0.74 9.39
CA GLU A 114 -0.94 -0.44 10.56
C GLU A 114 0.53 -0.19 10.15
N THR A 115 1.06 -1.03 9.26
CA THR A 115 2.43 -0.86 8.73
C THR A 115 2.58 0.46 7.99
N ILE A 116 1.64 0.79 7.09
CA ILE A 116 1.66 2.07 6.36
C ILE A 116 1.57 3.25 7.33
N HIS A 117 0.69 3.16 8.33
CA HIS A 117 0.53 4.22 9.33
C HIS A 117 1.84 4.48 10.08
N HIS A 118 2.48 3.42 10.55
CA HIS A 118 3.77 3.52 11.23
C HIS A 118 4.86 4.10 10.31
N GLU A 119 4.99 3.60 9.08
CA GLU A 119 5.99 4.12 8.12
C GLU A 119 5.77 5.61 7.78
N LEU A 120 4.51 6.05 7.65
CA LEU A 120 4.19 7.46 7.42
C LEU A 120 4.53 8.34 8.62
N LEU A 121 4.31 7.85 9.84
CA LEU A 121 4.64 8.57 11.07
C LEU A 121 6.16 8.74 11.21
N THR A 122 6.93 7.68 10.97
CA THR A 122 8.40 7.73 10.97
C THR A 122 8.90 8.69 9.89
N LEU A 123 8.36 8.62 8.68
CA LEU A 123 8.71 9.54 7.60
C LEU A 123 8.42 11.00 7.98
N GLN A 124 7.28 11.27 8.61
CA GLN A 124 6.95 12.61 9.09
C GLN A 124 7.96 13.10 10.14
N GLN A 125 8.34 12.25 11.09
CA GLN A 125 9.33 12.58 12.11
C GLN A 125 10.70 12.87 11.50
N ASP A 126 11.16 12.02 10.59
CA ASP A 126 12.45 12.17 9.90
C ASP A 126 12.51 13.46 9.07
N LEU A 127 11.43 13.78 8.36
CA LEU A 127 11.31 15.03 7.63
C LEU A 127 11.36 16.23 8.58
N SER A 128 10.62 16.16 9.69
CA SER A 128 10.55 17.24 10.68
C SER A 128 11.92 17.51 11.33
N LEU A 129 12.65 16.45 11.73
CA LEU A 129 13.98 16.56 12.34
C LEU A 129 15.01 17.21 11.41
N ARG A 130 14.83 17.08 10.10
CA ARG A 130 15.76 17.58 9.08
C ARG A 130 15.31 18.88 8.43
N ALA A 131 14.27 19.53 8.98
CA ALA A 131 13.62 20.69 8.35
C ALA A 131 13.27 20.44 6.87
N ALA A 132 12.91 19.20 6.54
CA ALA A 132 12.47 18.79 5.23
C ALA A 132 10.94 18.62 5.22
N ALA A 133 10.34 18.65 4.04
CA ALA A 133 8.91 18.44 3.87
C ALA A 133 8.60 17.79 2.52
N ILE A 134 7.38 17.25 2.41
CA ILE A 134 6.75 16.88 1.15
C ILE A 134 5.60 17.85 0.92
N GLU A 135 5.66 18.59 -0.18
CA GLU A 135 4.67 19.61 -0.51
C GLU A 135 3.99 19.34 -1.85
N ARG A 136 2.77 19.87 -1.97
CA ARG A 136 1.91 19.72 -3.14
C ARG A 136 1.79 21.09 -3.80
N PHE A 137 2.31 21.20 -5.02
CA PHE A 137 2.29 22.44 -5.77
C PHE A 137 1.30 22.32 -6.95
N PRO A 138 0.09 22.88 -6.83
CA PRO A 138 -0.88 22.87 -7.91
C PRO A 138 -0.49 23.87 -9.01
N VAL A 139 -0.51 23.43 -10.26
CA VAL A 139 -0.36 24.31 -11.44
C VAL A 139 -1.69 25.03 -11.65
N ALA A 140 -1.79 26.23 -11.08
CA ALA A 140 -2.96 27.10 -11.21
C ALA A 140 -2.99 27.78 -12.60
N ASN A 141 -4.17 28.32 -12.94
CA ASN A 141 -4.34 29.05 -14.19
C ASN A 141 -3.45 30.30 -14.23
N GLY A 142 -2.65 30.43 -15.30
CA GLY A 142 -1.70 31.53 -15.46
C GLY A 142 -0.51 31.47 -14.52
N SER A 143 -0.21 30.29 -13.95
CA SER A 143 1.07 29.99 -13.32
C SER A 143 2.20 30.02 -14.36
N PRO A 144 3.37 30.61 -14.08
CA PRO A 144 4.45 30.79 -15.06
C PRO A 144 5.11 29.48 -15.50
N ILE A 145 4.81 28.37 -14.85
CA ILE A 145 5.26 27.02 -15.20
C ILE A 145 4.26 26.26 -16.09
N GLN A 146 3.05 26.77 -16.28
CA GLN A 146 2.05 26.15 -17.13
C GLN A 146 2.58 26.05 -18.58
N GLY A 147 2.55 24.85 -19.15
CA GLY A 147 3.01 24.58 -20.51
C GLY A 147 4.53 24.42 -20.65
N LYS A 148 5.33 24.61 -19.60
CA LYS A 148 6.77 24.31 -19.62
C LYS A 148 7.03 22.81 -19.53
N MET A 149 8.14 22.36 -20.11
CA MET A 149 8.64 21.00 -19.87
C MET A 149 9.37 20.96 -18.52
N LEU A 150 9.36 19.81 -17.84
CA LEU A 150 10.07 19.64 -16.57
C LEU A 150 11.57 19.93 -16.69
N ALA A 151 12.18 19.65 -17.86
CA ALA A 151 13.58 19.95 -18.13
C ALA A 151 13.91 21.45 -18.14
N ASP A 152 12.93 22.31 -18.45
CA ASP A 152 13.12 23.76 -18.57
C ASP A 152 13.00 24.48 -17.22
N ILE A 153 12.68 23.76 -16.15
CA ILE A 153 12.45 24.32 -14.82
C ILE A 153 13.61 23.96 -13.91
N SER A 154 14.31 24.99 -13.42
CA SER A 154 15.44 24.83 -12.52
C SER A 154 14.98 24.83 -11.06
N TRP A 155 15.03 23.66 -10.42
CA TRP A 155 14.74 23.53 -9.00
C TRP A 155 16.01 23.71 -8.14
N PRO A 156 15.88 24.16 -6.88
CA PRO A 156 16.98 24.10 -5.92
C PRO A 156 17.56 22.68 -5.81
N VAL A 157 18.86 22.56 -5.55
CA VAL A 157 19.56 21.26 -5.54
C VAL A 157 19.06 20.28 -4.49
N SER A 158 18.43 20.79 -3.43
CA SER A 158 17.80 20.02 -2.34
C SER A 158 16.39 19.55 -2.68
N VAL A 159 15.74 20.15 -3.68
CA VAL A 159 14.35 19.85 -4.06
C VAL A 159 14.35 18.78 -5.15
N ARG A 160 13.45 17.80 -4.98
CA ARG A 160 13.22 16.72 -5.93
C ARG A 160 11.74 16.60 -6.21
N LEU A 161 11.40 16.50 -7.49
CA LEU A 161 10.05 16.12 -7.91
C LEU A 161 9.91 14.60 -7.75
N VAL A 162 8.93 14.18 -6.95
CA VAL A 162 8.62 12.77 -6.71
C VAL A 162 7.69 12.25 -7.81
N THR A 163 6.62 12.98 -8.11
CA THR A 163 5.61 12.61 -9.09
C THR A 163 4.72 13.80 -9.43
N VAL A 164 3.99 13.70 -10.54
CA VAL A 164 2.94 14.63 -10.92
C VAL A 164 1.60 13.91 -10.86
N LEU A 165 0.66 14.46 -10.11
CA LEU A 165 -0.73 14.01 -10.13
C LEU A 165 -1.48 14.73 -11.23
N ARG A 166 -2.04 13.96 -12.17
CA ARG A 166 -2.89 14.45 -13.25
C ARG A 166 -4.26 13.79 -13.14
N GLY A 167 -5.18 14.44 -12.42
CA GLY A 167 -6.46 13.83 -12.05
C GLY A 167 -6.24 12.58 -11.18
N PRO A 168 -6.74 11.39 -11.57
CA PRO A 168 -6.57 10.16 -10.80
C PRO A 168 -5.23 9.44 -11.05
N PHE A 169 -4.38 9.97 -11.94
CA PHE A 169 -3.16 9.30 -12.38
C PHE A 169 -1.91 9.87 -11.71
N LEU A 170 -1.03 8.97 -11.27
CA LEU A 170 0.35 9.27 -10.88
C LEU A 170 1.24 9.18 -12.12
N VAL A 171 1.80 10.31 -12.53
CA VAL A 171 2.72 10.41 -13.67
C VAL A 171 4.14 10.47 -13.13
N PRO A 172 5.05 9.59 -13.57
CA PRO A 172 6.45 9.66 -13.17
C PRO A 172 7.08 10.97 -13.68
N PRO A 173 8.03 11.55 -12.94
CA PRO A 173 8.75 12.72 -13.41
C PRO A 173 9.61 12.33 -14.61
N ASP A 174 9.27 12.85 -15.78
CA ASP A 174 10.04 12.69 -17.02
C ASP A 174 10.43 14.09 -17.53
N ASN A 175 11.67 14.25 -17.98
CA ASN A 175 12.18 15.50 -18.53
C ASN A 175 11.34 16.02 -19.70
N ALA A 176 10.74 15.11 -20.48
CA ALA A 176 9.85 15.45 -21.59
C ALA A 176 8.41 15.80 -21.16
N LEU A 177 8.07 15.64 -19.87
CA LEU A 177 6.72 15.90 -19.37
C LEU A 177 6.42 17.40 -19.39
N GLN A 178 5.40 17.77 -20.16
CA GLN A 178 4.86 19.11 -20.15
C GLN A 178 3.82 19.27 -19.03
N LEU A 179 3.98 20.32 -18.22
CA LEU A 179 3.06 20.67 -17.14
C LEU A 179 1.77 21.28 -17.68
N ARG A 180 0.64 20.82 -17.17
CA ARG A 180 -0.71 21.23 -17.57
C ARG A 180 -1.43 21.89 -16.41
N LEU A 181 -2.47 22.66 -16.75
CA LEU A 181 -3.40 23.19 -15.78
C LEU A 181 -3.98 22.06 -14.91
N ASN A 182 -4.06 22.29 -13.60
CA ASN A 182 -4.52 21.33 -12.58
C ASN A 182 -3.62 20.12 -12.35
N ASP A 183 -2.43 20.07 -12.96
CA ASP A 183 -1.40 19.15 -12.48
C ASP A 183 -1.03 19.53 -11.04
N ILE A 184 -0.76 18.55 -10.19
CA ILE A 184 -0.25 18.77 -8.83
C ILE A 184 1.11 18.10 -8.74
N LEU A 185 2.16 18.90 -8.59
CA LEU A 185 3.51 18.41 -8.42
C LEU A 185 3.72 18.04 -6.95
N ILE A 186 4.19 16.82 -6.71
CA ILE A 186 4.55 16.34 -5.38
C ILE A 186 6.07 16.43 -5.26
N MET A 187 6.56 17.34 -4.44
CA MET A 187 7.99 17.60 -4.31
C MET A 187 8.45 17.35 -2.88
N ILE A 188 9.70 16.95 -2.72
CA ILE A 188 10.37 16.74 -1.44
C ILE A 188 11.64 17.57 -1.40
N GLY A 189 11.94 18.21 -0.28
CA GLY A 189 13.13 19.06 -0.12
C GLY A 189 13.18 19.71 1.25
N LEU A 190 14.15 20.61 1.43
CA LEU A 190 14.22 21.47 2.63
C LEU A 190 13.06 22.47 2.61
N GLN A 191 12.48 22.78 3.77
CA GLN A 191 11.32 23.67 3.89
C GLN A 191 11.61 25.07 3.33
N GLU A 192 12.82 25.60 3.55
CA GLU A 192 13.24 26.89 3.01
C GLU A 192 13.27 26.91 1.46
N ASP A 193 13.79 25.84 0.85
CA ASP A 193 13.88 25.72 -0.60
C ASP A 193 12.52 25.43 -1.24
N LEU A 194 11.65 24.67 -0.55
CA LEU A 194 10.27 24.46 -0.97
C LEU A 194 9.48 25.77 -0.93
N ALA A 195 9.72 26.64 0.06
CA ALA A 195 9.12 27.96 0.11
C ALA A 195 9.57 28.86 -1.05
N LEU A 196 10.84 28.75 -1.48
CA LEU A 196 11.32 29.43 -2.69
C LEU A 196 10.59 28.91 -3.93
N VAL A 197 10.47 27.59 -4.08
CA VAL A 197 9.73 26.97 -5.19
C VAL A 197 8.27 27.43 -5.19
N ALA A 198 7.63 27.56 -4.03
CA ALA A 198 6.24 28.03 -3.93
C ALA A 198 6.03 29.39 -4.63
N THR A 199 7.02 30.28 -4.60
CA THR A 199 6.93 31.60 -5.25
C THR A 199 6.82 31.49 -6.78
N GLU A 200 7.40 30.47 -7.40
CA GLU A 200 7.30 30.23 -8.85
C GLU A 200 5.92 29.73 -9.27
N PHE A 201 5.11 29.24 -8.34
CA PHE A 201 3.75 28.77 -8.63
C PHE A 201 2.70 29.88 -8.48
N ILE A 202 3.04 30.95 -7.75
CA ILE A 202 2.15 32.08 -7.46
C ILE A 202 2.25 33.13 -8.58
N GLN A 203 1.11 33.62 -9.08
CA GLN A 203 1.12 34.76 -10.00
C GLN A 203 1.68 36.02 -9.33
N PRO A 204 2.54 36.80 -10.01
CA PRO A 204 2.72 38.18 -9.60
C PRO A 204 1.36 38.88 -9.74
N ARG A 205 0.80 39.36 -8.62
CA ARG A 205 -0.39 40.21 -8.65
C ARG A 205 -0.09 41.39 -9.58
N SER A 206 -0.72 41.39 -10.76
CA SER A 206 -0.84 42.58 -11.59
C SER A 206 -1.60 43.61 -10.76
N ALA A 207 -0.88 44.52 -10.10
CA ALA A 207 -1.46 45.75 -9.60
C ALA A 207 -2.05 46.47 -10.82
N LYS A 208 -3.38 46.44 -10.95
CA LYS A 208 -4.08 47.31 -11.89
C LYS A 208 -3.76 48.74 -11.47
N SER A 209 -2.96 49.42 -12.27
CA SER A 209 -2.91 50.88 -12.27
C SER A 209 -4.28 51.37 -12.73
N ALA A 210 -5.00 52.03 -11.83
CA ALA A 210 -6.18 52.84 -12.11
C ALA A 210 -5.91 54.24 -11.54
#